data_AF-A0A0Q4ZSF7-F1
#
_entry.id   AF-A0A0Q4ZSF7-F1
#
_cell.length_a   1.000
_cell.length_b   1.000
_cell.length_c   1.000
_cell.angle_alpha   90.00
_cell.angle_beta   90.00
_cell.angle_gamma   90.00
#
_symmetry.space_group_name_H-M   'P 1'
#
loop_
_entity.id
_entity.type
_entity.pdbx_description
1 polymer ?
#
loop_
_entity_poly.entity_id
_entity_poly.type
_entity_poly.pdbx_seq_one_letter_code
_entity_poly.pdbx_strand_id
1 'polypeptide(L)'
;MVTSQDIRQILASNEALAPIADQISDDESLFDRGLDSFGSVQLMLALEERFGIEFPDEFLSRKSFATIGAIRETVAAVIRPQAA
;
A
#
# COMPACT_ATOMS: atom_id res chain seq x y z
N MET A 1 0.72 5.32 14.37
CA MET A 1 0.24 6.14 13.23
C MET A 1 1.00 5.68 12.01
N VAL A 2 0.33 5.38 10.91
CA VAL A 2 1.00 4.92 9.68
C VAL A 2 1.56 6.11 8.93
N THR A 3 2.83 6.06 8.56
CA THR A 3 3.53 7.12 7.83
C THR A 3 3.81 6.71 6.39
N SER A 4 4.07 7.69 5.50
CA SER A 4 4.50 7.38 4.13
C SER A 4 5.80 6.56 4.11
N GLN A 5 6.67 6.75 5.12
CA GLN A 5 7.92 6.01 5.25
C GLN A 5 7.70 4.52 5.54
N ASP A 6 6.68 4.16 6.32
CA ASP A 6 6.32 2.75 6.55
C ASP A 6 5.93 2.08 5.24
N ILE A 7 5.09 2.74 4.44
CA ILE A 7 4.67 2.23 3.13
C ILE A 7 5.88 2.08 2.19
N ARG A 8 6.79 3.06 2.18
CA ARG A 8 8.04 2.98 1.40
C ARG A 8 8.92 1.81 1.83
N GLN A 9 9.02 1.50 3.12
CA GLN A 9 9.77 0.32 3.58
C GLN A 9 9.16 -0.99 3.09
N ILE A 10 7.82 -1.07 3.05
CA ILE A 10 7.11 -2.26 2.55
C ILE A 10 7.32 -2.40 1.03
N LEU A 11 7.21 -1.30 0.29
CA LEU A 11 7.52 -1.26 -1.14
C LEU A 11 8.99 -1.65 -1.39
N ALA A 12 9.93 -1.16 -0.58
CA ALA A 12 11.35 -1.49 -0.67
C ALA A 12 11.67 -2.95 -0.32
N SER A 13 10.81 -3.59 0.49
CA SER A 13 10.93 -5.01 0.84
C SER A 13 10.46 -5.93 -0.29
N ASN A 14 9.76 -5.39 -1.29
CA ASN A 14 9.32 -6.13 -2.46
C ASN A 14 10.29 -5.91 -3.62
N GLU A 15 10.98 -6.95 -4.10
CA GLU A 15 12.00 -6.79 -5.16
C GLU A 15 11.46 -6.14 -6.43
N ALA A 16 10.18 -6.37 -6.75
CA ALA A 16 9.51 -5.76 -7.90
C ALA A 16 9.24 -4.26 -7.71
N LEU A 17 9.12 -3.78 -6.46
CA LEU A 17 8.72 -2.41 -6.13
C LEU A 17 9.84 -1.59 -5.48
N ALA A 18 10.92 -2.24 -5.06
CA ALA A 18 12.12 -1.61 -4.54
C ALA A 18 12.69 -0.48 -5.42
N PRO A 19 12.80 -0.62 -6.76
CA PRO A 19 13.32 0.47 -7.59
C PRO A 19 12.40 1.69 -7.64
N ILE A 20 11.08 1.52 -7.45
CA ILE A 20 10.11 2.62 -7.49
C ILE A 20 9.85 3.23 -6.10
N ALA A 21 10.09 2.49 -5.02
CA ALA A 21 9.81 2.92 -3.65
C ALA A 21 10.50 4.24 -3.25
N ASP A 22 11.71 4.46 -3.77
CA ASP A 22 12.49 5.68 -3.50
C ASP A 22 12.19 6.80 -4.51
N GLN A 23 11.80 6.44 -5.74
CA GLN A 23 11.63 7.37 -6.86
C GLN A 23 10.21 7.91 -7.03
N ILE A 24 9.23 7.35 -6.32
CA ILE A 24 7.82 7.74 -6.42
C ILE A 24 7.44 8.75 -5.32
N SER A 25 6.66 9.76 -5.68
CA SER A 25 6.07 10.71 -4.72
C SER A 25 4.81 10.14 -4.09
N ASP A 26 4.39 10.72 -2.95
CA ASP A 26 3.27 10.19 -2.19
C ASP A 26 1.93 10.24 -2.96
N ASP A 27 1.79 11.21 -3.87
CA ASP A 27 0.60 11.44 -4.70
C ASP A 27 0.70 10.81 -6.10
N GLU A 28 1.78 10.08 -6.38
CA GLU A 28 2.03 9.55 -7.72
C GLU A 28 1.57 8.09 -7.86
N SER A 29 1.08 7.77 -9.06
CA SER A 29 0.50 6.47 -9.40
C SER A 29 1.58 5.40 -9.53
N LEU A 30 1.55 4.42 -8.61
CA LEU A 30 2.38 3.23 -8.63
C LEU A 30 2.16 2.42 -9.92
N PHE A 31 0.93 2.39 -10.43
CA PHE A 31 0.58 1.70 -11.68
C PHE A 31 1.27 2.32 -12.90
N ASP A 32 1.41 3.64 -12.95
CA ASP A 32 2.15 4.33 -14.02
C ASP A 32 3.66 4.09 -13.92
N ARG A 33 4.15 3.80 -12.71
CA ARG A 33 5.55 3.42 -12.46
C ARG A 33 5.85 1.94 -12.68
N GLY A 34 4.85 1.14 -13.08
CA GLY A 34 5.03 -0.28 -13.41
C GLY A 34 4.52 -1.26 -12.36
N LEU A 35 3.75 -0.82 -11.35
CA LEU A 35 3.00 -1.73 -10.49
C LEU A 35 1.98 -2.50 -11.33
N ASP A 36 2.13 -3.82 -11.35
CA ASP A 36 1.19 -4.72 -12.00
C ASP A 36 0.21 -5.35 -10.97
N SER A 37 -0.71 -6.18 -11.46
CA SER A 37 -1.66 -6.87 -10.59
C SER A 37 -0.96 -7.75 -9.55
N PHE A 38 0.17 -8.38 -9.88
CA PHE A 38 0.89 -9.27 -8.97
C PHE A 38 1.58 -8.49 -7.84
N GLY A 39 2.28 -7.41 -8.17
CA GLY A 39 2.89 -6.50 -7.21
C GLY A 39 1.85 -5.86 -6.29
N SER A 40 0.65 -5.57 -6.80
CA SER A 40 -0.44 -5.03 -5.97
C SER A 40 -0.94 -6.04 -4.92
N VAL A 41 -1.05 -7.33 -5.28
CA VAL A 41 -1.42 -8.40 -4.34
C VAL A 41 -0.30 -8.65 -3.32
N GLN A 42 0.95 -8.67 -3.76
CA GLN A 42 2.10 -8.81 -2.87
C GLN A 42 2.19 -7.65 -1.87
N LEU A 43 1.94 -6.43 -2.33
CA LEU A 43 1.90 -5.25 -1.49
C LEU A 43 0.78 -5.33 -0.46
N MET A 44 -0.43 -5.73 -0.86
CA MET A 44 -1.56 -5.96 0.04
C MET A 44 -1.18 -6.96 1.15
N LEU A 45 -0.68 -8.14 0.79
CA LEU A 45 -0.28 -9.16 1.77
C LEU A 45 0.80 -8.64 2.72
N ALA A 46 1.81 -7.93 2.20
CA ALA A 46 2.86 -7.36 3.02
C ALA A 46 2.35 -6.28 3.99
N LEU A 47 1.34 -5.50 3.59
CA LEU A 47 0.67 -4.52 4.46
C LEU A 47 -0.12 -5.22 5.56
N GLU A 48 -0.89 -6.26 5.23
CA GLU A 48 -1.64 -7.08 6.19
C GLU A 48 -0.72 -7.69 7.22
N GLU A 49 0.37 -8.33 6.77
CA GLU A 49 1.34 -8.98 7.64
C GLU A 49 2.09 -7.97 8.51
N ARG A 50 2.45 -6.79 7.96
CA ARG A 50 3.20 -5.77 8.68
C ARG A 50 2.38 -5.05 9.75
N PHE A 51 1.11 -4.78 9.46
CA PHE A 51 0.22 -4.06 10.37
C PHE A 51 -0.71 -4.97 11.18
N GLY A 52 -0.73 -6.27 10.88
CA GLY A 52 -1.64 -7.24 11.51
C GLY A 52 -3.11 -6.93 11.21
N ILE A 53 -3.41 -6.51 9.98
CA ILE A 53 -4.76 -6.15 9.51
C ILE A 53 -5.21 -7.06 8.38
N GLU A 54 -6.50 -7.04 8.06
CA GLU A 54 -7.07 -7.71 6.89
C GLU A 54 -7.82 -6.64 6.08
N PHE A 55 -7.56 -6.55 4.78
CA PHE A 55 -8.23 -5.57 3.91
C PHE A 55 -9.60 -6.10 3.47
N PRO A 56 -10.70 -5.37 3.76
CA PRO A 56 -12.00 -5.72 3.20
C PRO A 56 -12.03 -5.52 1.67
N ASP A 57 -12.85 -6.29 0.96
CA ASP A 57 -13.00 -6.21 -0.50
C ASP A 57 -13.27 -4.80 -1.04
N GLU A 58 -13.97 -3.96 -0.26
CA GLU A 58 -14.25 -2.56 -0.64
C GLU A 58 -12.97 -1.72 -0.79
N PHE A 59 -11.93 -2.06 -0.03
CA PHE A 59 -10.63 -1.41 -0.09
C PHE A 59 -9.69 -2.08 -1.09
N LEU A 60 -10.00 -3.28 -1.60
CA LEU A 60 -9.26 -4.00 -2.65
C LEU A 60 -9.49 -3.41 -4.05
N SER A 61 -9.40 -2.09 -4.16
CA SER A 61 -9.59 -1.35 -5.40
C SER A 61 -8.27 -0.81 -5.93
N ARG A 62 -8.16 -0.70 -7.26
CA ARG A 62 -7.01 -0.07 -7.92
C ARG A 62 -6.72 1.34 -7.40
N LYS A 63 -7.74 2.09 -6.95
CA LYS A 63 -7.58 3.45 -6.41
C LYS A 63 -6.95 3.45 -5.02
N SER A 64 -7.32 2.49 -4.16
CA SER A 64 -6.80 2.38 -2.79
C SER A 64 -5.30 2.08 -2.77
N PHE A 65 -4.82 1.33 -3.76
CA PHE A 65 -3.42 0.99 -3.95
C PHE A 65 -2.74 1.80 -5.06
N ALA A 66 -3.37 2.88 -5.53
CA ALA A 66 -2.83 3.68 -6.63
C ALA A 66 -1.58 4.45 -6.22
N THR A 67 -1.57 5.03 -5.02
CA THR A 67 -0.49 5.93 -4.56
C THR A 67 -0.11 5.59 -3.12
N ILE A 68 1.09 6.00 -2.68
CA ILE A 68 1.51 5.82 -1.28
C ILE A 68 0.54 6.52 -0.33
N GLY A 69 0.05 7.71 -0.69
CA GLY A 69 -0.95 8.45 0.08
C GLY A 69 -2.24 7.67 0.24
N ALA A 70 -2.76 7.08 -0.85
CA ALA A 70 -3.97 6.26 -0.83
C ALA A 70 -3.79 5.00 0.03
N ILE A 71 -2.65 4.32 -0.08
CA ILE A 71 -2.34 3.15 0.74
C ILE A 71 -2.30 3.54 2.22
N ARG A 72 -1.57 4.61 2.55
CA ARG A 72 -1.48 5.12 3.92
C ARG A 72 -2.85 5.42 4.50
N GLU A 73 -3.72 6.08 3.73
CA GLU A 73 -5.08 6.42 4.15
C GLU A 73 -5.93 5.16 4.34
N THR A 74 -5.84 4.21 3.40
CA THR A 74 -6.53 2.91 3.47
C THR A 74 -6.10 2.14 4.71
N VAL A 75 -4.80 1.97 4.93
CA VAL A 75 -4.26 1.28 6.12
C VAL A 75 -4.68 2.00 7.39
N ALA A 76 -4.63 3.34 7.43
CA ALA A 76 -5.07 4.10 8.59
C ALA A 76 -6.58 3.95 8.86
N ALA A 77 -7.40 3.80 7.81
CA ALA A 77 -8.83 3.53 7.91
C ALA A 77 -9.13 2.11 8.41
N VAL A 78 -8.32 1.11 8.01
CA VAL A 78 -8.48 -0.28 8.46
C VAL A 78 -7.98 -0.48 9.89
N ILE A 79 -6.82 0.09 10.25
CA ILE A 79 -6.26 0.00 11.62
C ILE A 79 -7.16 0.70 12.63
N ARG A 80 -7.83 1.79 12.25
CA ARG A 80 -8.87 2.36 13.11
C ARG A 80 -10.02 1.38 13.08
N PRO A 81 -10.32 0.66 14.17
CA PRO A 81 -11.42 -0.28 14.16
C PRO A 81 -12.67 0.49 13.77
N GLN A 82 -13.25 0.16 12.62
CA GLN A 82 -14.68 0.37 12.43
C GLN A 82 -15.33 -0.53 13.46
N ALA A 83 -15.57 0.04 14.64
CA ALA A 83 -16.45 -0.52 15.63
C ALA A 83 -17.82 -0.66 14.95
N ALA A 84 -18.11 -1.89 14.50
CA ALA A 84 -19.48 -2.35 14.26
C ALA A 84 -19.96 -3.05 15.54
#